data_AF-A0A2G8RT07-F1
#
_entry.id   AF-A0A2G8RT07-F1
#
_cell.length_a   1.000
_cell.length_b   1.000
_cell.length_c   1.000
_cell.angle_alpha   90.00
_cell.angle_beta   90.00
_cell.angle_gamma   90.00
#
_symmetry.space_group_name_H-M   'P 1'
#
loop_
_entity.id
_entity.type
_entity.pdbx_description
1 polymer ?
#
loop_
_entity_poly.entity_id
_entity_poly.type
_entity_poly.pdbx_seq_one_letter_code
_entity_poly.pdbx_strand_id
1 'polypeptide(L)'
;MSESVSDATAPTIARHPFNQPSADITLRSSDRVDFYVYGPILSQVSPVFADMFSLPQPSSVSRAAIADRPVVDVTEDSRALERLLRLCYPIRKEKLEKLGDIVPVLHAAMKYDMEWPIYLLTTDLQEIVPRSPLKVWAVACRCGLEDLAQDAAAMIAENAKGDSDSGSRRKKPPRRRNNTTAQAPLTLLASMLQDPEYGKEVLRGISAGDYFRLREYLRTGDDRPTTNLLSPTTDSSTLPNDPSHESSSSLPTSLIPLFPPPDVILRCPDGLEFHVHTLSLVLLSPILAERVQTLISSSSEPQDEANAAGSRTSPSLEMDVDSSTLSIMLAIVYGGNAHLPSDLHALSSTLIAANKFGFAGIAEAAQDRWNILATSRPLDAYFIAIERGLADCARFAARKVLEGPIAAIYSRTMESSTALAYHYLLEYYQACASSINRRMEAAVAVWNGFLNNIQGGGSYYSSVVRLENAEELGMCLKRLAQKMSTDVPTSNGCSFDLTLPTLLRSSSTMWPSQLAPLYKEVTGVLTDISTDLPRLVADAITEVQLEIE
;
A
#
# COMPACT_ATOMS: atom_id res chain seq x y z
N MET A 1 -17.23 -27.08 -23.38
CA MET A 1 -17.97 -26.43 -24.49
C MET A 1 -19.06 -25.55 -23.91
N SER A 2 -18.88 -24.24 -24.02
CA SER A 2 -19.90 -23.22 -24.31
C SER A 2 -19.20 -21.86 -24.24
N GLU A 3 -18.35 -21.59 -25.24
CA GLU A 3 -17.92 -20.23 -25.55
C GLU A 3 -19.15 -19.43 -25.97
N SER A 4 -19.42 -18.35 -25.23
CA SER A 4 -20.38 -17.33 -25.62
C SER A 4 -19.79 -16.54 -26.79
N VAL A 5 -20.19 -16.90 -28.01
CA VAL A 5 -19.97 -16.11 -29.22
C VAL A 5 -20.59 -14.72 -29.01
N SER A 6 -19.75 -13.70 -28.88
CA SER A 6 -20.16 -12.31 -28.83
C SER A 6 -20.64 -11.88 -30.21
N ASP A 7 -21.87 -11.39 -30.26
CA ASP A 7 -22.55 -10.89 -31.45
C ASP A 7 -21.76 -9.69 -32.03
N ALA A 8 -21.16 -9.87 -33.21
CA ALA A 8 -20.31 -8.87 -33.83
C ALA A 8 -21.17 -7.80 -34.54
N THR A 9 -21.66 -6.82 -33.78
CA THR A 9 -22.40 -5.67 -34.30
C THR A 9 -21.56 -4.90 -35.33
N ALA A 10 -22.16 -4.53 -36.47
CA ALA A 10 -21.52 -3.74 -37.51
C ALA A 10 -21.13 -2.35 -36.99
N PRO A 11 -20.01 -1.77 -37.47
CA PRO A 11 -19.56 -0.46 -37.02
C PRO A 11 -20.58 0.63 -37.38
N THR A 12 -20.85 1.54 -36.44
CA THR A 12 -21.82 2.63 -36.59
C THR A 12 -21.09 3.93 -36.89
N ILE A 13 -21.53 4.72 -37.88
CA ILE A 13 -20.91 6.01 -38.17
C ILE A 13 -21.25 7.02 -37.07
N ALA A 14 -20.26 7.78 -36.60
CA ALA A 14 -20.43 8.85 -35.62
C ALA A 14 -21.45 9.90 -36.10
N ARG A 15 -22.00 10.67 -35.15
CA ARG A 15 -22.88 11.80 -35.49
C ARG A 15 -22.06 13.00 -35.97
N HIS A 16 -22.75 13.99 -36.56
CA HIS A 16 -22.15 15.29 -36.86
C HIS A 16 -21.44 15.86 -35.62
N PRO A 17 -20.19 16.35 -35.70
CA PRO A 17 -19.49 16.76 -36.93
C PRO A 17 -18.56 15.72 -37.59
N PHE A 18 -18.41 14.51 -37.02
CA PHE A 18 -17.41 13.53 -37.46
C PHE A 18 -17.96 12.47 -38.41
N ASN A 19 -18.87 12.88 -39.29
CA ASN A 19 -19.51 12.04 -40.30
C ASN A 19 -19.29 12.56 -41.73
N GLN A 20 -18.28 13.42 -41.93
CA GLN A 20 -18.03 14.08 -43.20
C GLN A 20 -17.34 13.11 -44.19
N PRO A 21 -17.88 12.95 -45.40
CA PRO A 21 -17.31 12.02 -46.38
C PRO A 21 -15.95 12.47 -46.91
N SER A 22 -15.62 13.77 -46.79
CA SER A 22 -14.35 14.36 -47.22
C SER A 22 -13.15 14.06 -46.30
N ALA A 23 -13.37 13.47 -45.12
CA ALA A 23 -12.29 13.08 -44.22
C ALA A 23 -11.39 12.02 -44.86
N ASP A 24 -10.12 11.96 -44.47
CA ASP A 24 -9.09 11.07 -45.04
C ASP A 24 -8.77 9.87 -44.13
N ILE A 25 -9.17 9.89 -42.85
CA ILE A 25 -8.95 8.81 -41.88
C ILE A 25 -10.25 8.44 -41.15
N THR A 26 -10.42 7.17 -40.80
CA THR A 26 -11.42 6.71 -39.82
C THR A 26 -10.72 6.31 -38.53
N LEU A 27 -11.10 6.91 -37.41
CA LEU A 27 -10.82 6.36 -36.09
C LEU A 27 -12.00 5.50 -35.65
N ARG A 28 -11.77 4.24 -35.31
CA ARG A 28 -12.79 3.34 -34.79
C ARG A 28 -12.63 3.22 -33.27
N SER A 29 -13.65 3.63 -32.53
CA SER A 29 -13.67 3.48 -31.07
C SER A 29 -13.82 2.02 -30.64
N SER A 30 -13.56 1.74 -29.37
CA SER A 30 -13.67 0.38 -28.80
C SER A 30 -15.10 -0.18 -28.82
N ASP A 31 -16.12 0.68 -28.80
CA ASP A 31 -17.53 0.36 -28.99
C ASP A 31 -17.98 0.39 -30.47
N ARG A 32 -17.02 0.31 -31.40
CA ARG A 32 -17.20 0.21 -32.86
C ARG A 32 -17.97 1.38 -33.49
N VAL A 33 -17.69 2.60 -33.03
CA VAL A 33 -18.17 3.82 -33.68
C VAL A 33 -17.06 4.41 -34.55
N ASP A 34 -17.36 4.63 -35.83
CA ASP A 34 -16.42 5.15 -36.83
C ASP A 34 -16.50 6.68 -36.89
N PHE A 35 -15.41 7.35 -36.53
CA PHE A 35 -15.24 8.80 -36.57
C PHE A 35 -14.44 9.20 -37.81
N TYR A 36 -15.04 10.00 -38.68
CA TYR A 36 -14.40 10.51 -39.88
C TYR A 36 -13.65 11.80 -39.54
N VAL A 37 -12.31 11.73 -39.60
CA VAL A 37 -11.39 12.78 -39.14
C VAL A 37 -10.36 13.13 -40.22
N TYR A 38 -9.85 14.36 -40.17
CA TYR A 38 -8.73 14.82 -40.97
C TYR A 38 -7.39 14.54 -40.28
N GLY A 39 -6.58 13.68 -40.90
CA GLY A 39 -5.22 13.35 -40.47
C GLY A 39 -4.36 14.58 -40.20
N PRO A 40 -4.28 15.58 -41.09
CA PRO A 40 -3.47 16.78 -40.86
C PRO A 40 -3.81 17.54 -39.57
N ILE A 41 -5.09 17.58 -39.18
CA ILE A 41 -5.50 18.25 -37.93
C ILE A 41 -4.99 17.45 -36.73
N LEU A 42 -5.16 16.13 -36.75
CA LEU A 42 -4.73 15.28 -35.64
C LEU A 42 -3.21 15.19 -35.54
N SER A 43 -2.48 15.11 -36.65
CA SER A 43 -1.01 15.16 -36.66
C SER A 43 -0.45 16.47 -36.11
N GLN A 44 -1.17 17.59 -36.29
CA GLN A 44 -0.75 18.87 -35.73
C GLN A 44 -0.99 18.98 -34.23
N VAL A 45 -2.04 18.31 -33.73
CA VAL A 45 -2.45 18.36 -32.31
C VAL A 45 -1.81 17.25 -31.48
N SER A 46 -1.33 16.17 -32.12
CA SER A 46 -0.77 14.98 -31.47
C SER A 46 0.44 14.48 -32.26
N PRO A 47 1.65 14.48 -31.66
CA PRO A 47 2.82 13.88 -32.27
C PRO A 47 2.64 12.35 -32.42
N VAL A 48 1.93 11.70 -31.49
CA VAL A 48 1.60 10.26 -31.60
C VAL A 48 0.82 9.95 -32.88
N PHE A 49 -0.19 10.75 -33.21
CA PHE A 49 -0.91 10.58 -34.47
C PHE A 49 -0.09 10.98 -35.68
N ALA A 50 0.80 11.99 -35.57
CA ALA A 50 1.73 12.33 -36.64
C ALA A 50 2.64 11.15 -37.00
N ASP A 51 3.25 10.53 -35.99
CA ASP A 51 4.12 9.36 -36.16
C ASP A 51 3.32 8.17 -36.68
N MET A 52 2.16 7.87 -36.09
CA MET A 52 1.29 6.76 -36.50
C MET A 52 0.86 6.86 -37.97
N PHE A 53 0.50 8.05 -38.44
CA PHE A 53 0.07 8.26 -39.83
C PHE A 53 1.25 8.34 -40.81
N SER A 54 2.48 8.54 -40.32
CA SER A 54 3.69 8.52 -41.16
C SER A 54 4.15 7.11 -41.54
N LEU A 55 3.67 6.07 -40.83
CA LEU A 55 4.07 4.69 -41.07
C LEU A 55 3.49 4.14 -42.40
N PRO A 56 4.27 3.38 -43.18
CA PRO A 56 3.77 2.75 -44.40
C PRO A 56 2.66 1.76 -44.07
N GLN A 57 1.45 1.98 -44.59
CA GLN A 57 0.37 1.01 -44.41
C GLN A 57 0.56 -0.20 -45.33
N PRO A 58 0.27 -1.44 -44.86
CA PRO A 58 0.30 -2.61 -45.73
C PRO A 58 -0.71 -2.42 -46.86
N SER A 59 -0.24 -2.44 -48.09
CA SER A 59 -1.05 -2.22 -49.29
C SER A 59 -2.10 -3.31 -49.45
N SER A 60 -3.33 -3.07 -48.97
CA SER A 60 -4.50 -3.87 -49.35
C SER A 60 -4.86 -3.53 -50.79
N VAL A 61 -4.58 -4.49 -51.67
CA VAL A 61 -4.89 -4.40 -53.09
C VAL A 61 -6.40 -4.52 -53.28
N SER A 62 -7.12 -3.41 -53.44
CA SER A 62 -8.44 -3.35 -54.13
C SER A 62 -8.83 -1.91 -54.50
N ARG A 63 -8.27 -1.41 -55.60
CA ARG A 63 -8.63 -0.10 -56.16
C ARG A 63 -10.01 -0.19 -56.85
N ALA A 64 -11.10 -0.12 -56.09
CA ALA A 64 -12.46 -0.01 -56.63
C ALA A 64 -13.37 0.83 -55.71
N ALA A 65 -13.46 2.12 -56.07
CA ALA A 65 -14.55 3.07 -55.84
C ALA A 65 -15.40 3.00 -54.54
N ILE A 66 -15.20 4.06 -53.74
CA ILE A 66 -16.00 4.57 -52.61
C ILE A 66 -15.65 3.95 -51.24
N ALA A 67 -14.93 4.71 -50.42
CA ALA A 67 -14.67 4.50 -48.98
C ALA A 67 -13.45 3.66 -48.53
N ASP A 68 -12.37 3.59 -49.33
CA ASP A 68 -11.11 2.97 -48.91
C ASP A 68 -10.23 3.94 -48.09
N ARG A 69 -10.76 4.40 -46.94
CA ARG A 69 -10.05 5.24 -45.97
C ARG A 69 -9.38 4.34 -44.93
N PRO A 70 -8.13 4.61 -44.53
CA PRO A 70 -7.47 3.85 -43.47
C PRO A 70 -8.29 3.91 -42.18
N VAL A 71 -8.52 2.73 -41.59
CA VAL A 71 -9.20 2.58 -40.30
C VAL A 71 -8.15 2.33 -39.24
N VAL A 72 -8.18 3.16 -38.19
CA VAL A 72 -7.31 3.02 -37.01
C VAL A 72 -8.21 2.72 -35.81
N ASP A 73 -8.05 1.53 -35.25
CA ASP A 73 -8.74 1.14 -34.02
C ASP A 73 -8.09 1.83 -32.81
N VAL A 74 -8.91 2.46 -31.98
CA VAL A 74 -8.49 3.13 -30.74
C VAL A 74 -9.17 2.51 -29.53
N THR A 75 -8.57 2.64 -28.35
CA THR A 75 -9.07 1.99 -27.13
C THR A 75 -10.18 2.77 -26.45
N GLU A 76 -10.32 4.06 -26.75
CA GLU A 76 -11.32 4.94 -26.14
C GLU A 76 -12.72 4.61 -26.66
N ASP A 77 -13.72 4.77 -25.79
CA ASP A 77 -15.12 4.67 -26.20
C ASP A 77 -15.53 5.88 -27.06
N SER A 78 -16.65 5.74 -27.78
CA SER A 78 -17.18 6.78 -28.66
C SER A 78 -17.41 8.12 -27.96
N ARG A 79 -17.79 8.11 -26.67
CA ARG A 79 -18.15 9.31 -25.91
C ARG A 79 -16.92 10.12 -25.52
N ALA A 80 -15.85 9.46 -25.08
CA ALA A 80 -14.57 10.08 -24.76
C ALA A 80 -13.88 10.57 -26.04
N LEU A 81 -13.89 9.75 -27.10
CA LEU A 81 -13.28 10.08 -28.38
C LEU A 81 -13.96 11.28 -29.05
N GLU A 82 -15.31 11.32 -29.10
CA GLU A 82 -16.04 12.46 -29.68
C GLU A 82 -15.65 13.78 -29.00
N ARG A 83 -15.54 13.77 -27.67
CA ARG A 83 -15.20 14.97 -26.89
C ARG A 83 -13.78 15.40 -27.10
N LEU A 84 -12.83 14.46 -27.11
CA LEU A 84 -11.44 14.75 -27.41
C LEU A 84 -11.31 15.40 -28.79
N LEU A 85 -11.93 14.80 -29.81
CA LEU A 85 -11.92 15.34 -31.17
C LEU A 85 -12.54 16.74 -31.24
N ARG A 86 -13.62 17.02 -30.49
CA ARG A 86 -14.20 18.38 -30.43
C ARG A 86 -13.27 19.42 -29.83
N LEU A 87 -12.32 19.03 -28.98
CA LEU A 87 -11.28 19.94 -28.44
C LEU A 87 -10.20 20.24 -29.48
N CYS A 88 -9.88 19.28 -30.34
CA CYS A 88 -8.88 19.40 -31.40
C CYS A 88 -9.37 20.20 -32.61
N TYR A 89 -10.67 20.13 -32.91
CA TYR A 89 -11.25 20.76 -34.09
C TYR A 89 -11.73 22.18 -33.79
N PRO A 90 -11.71 23.10 -34.78
CA PRO A 90 -12.21 24.47 -34.65
C PRO A 90 -13.75 24.49 -34.66
N ILE A 91 -14.37 23.78 -33.73
CA ILE A 91 -15.81 23.59 -33.59
C ILE A 91 -16.21 24.11 -32.20
N ARG A 92 -17.50 24.39 -32.01
CA ARG A 92 -18.04 24.80 -30.72
C ARG A 92 -17.73 23.73 -29.66
N LYS A 93 -16.90 24.13 -28.70
CA LYS A 93 -16.54 23.31 -27.53
C LYS A 93 -17.71 23.28 -26.57
N GLU A 94 -18.05 22.08 -26.11
CA GLU A 94 -19.01 21.89 -25.03
C GLU A 94 -18.24 21.88 -23.72
N LYS A 95 -18.69 22.66 -22.74
CA LYS A 95 -18.06 22.69 -21.43
C LYS A 95 -18.27 21.36 -20.73
N LEU A 96 -17.19 20.75 -20.25
CA LEU A 96 -17.26 19.54 -19.45
C LEU A 96 -17.31 19.94 -17.97
N GLU A 97 -18.45 19.69 -17.31
CA GLU A 97 -18.63 20.06 -15.89
C GLU A 97 -18.53 18.85 -14.94
N LYS A 98 -18.58 17.64 -15.49
CA LYS A 98 -18.61 16.40 -14.71
C LYS A 98 -17.27 15.70 -14.78
N LEU A 99 -16.71 15.33 -13.63
CA LEU A 99 -15.45 14.59 -13.56
C LEU A 99 -15.46 13.29 -14.37
N GLY A 100 -16.56 12.54 -14.32
CA GLY A 100 -16.69 11.31 -15.11
C GLY A 100 -16.69 11.53 -16.63
N ASP A 101 -16.93 12.75 -17.10
CA ASP A 101 -16.80 13.13 -18.50
C ASP A 101 -15.41 13.68 -18.85
N ILE A 102 -14.76 14.36 -17.90
CA ILE A 102 -13.44 14.98 -18.08
C ILE A 102 -12.33 13.94 -18.04
N VAL A 103 -12.33 13.05 -17.05
CA VAL A 103 -11.22 12.13 -16.77
C VAL A 103 -10.90 11.19 -17.94
N PRO A 104 -11.88 10.52 -18.59
CA PRO A 104 -11.60 9.67 -19.75
C PRO A 104 -10.99 10.46 -20.92
N VAL A 105 -11.45 11.70 -21.13
CA VAL A 105 -10.96 12.59 -22.20
C VAL A 105 -9.55 13.07 -21.88
N LEU A 106 -9.25 13.38 -20.61
CA LEU A 106 -7.92 13.78 -20.15
C LEU A 106 -6.92 12.64 -20.30
N HIS A 107 -7.28 11.41 -19.90
CA HIS A 107 -6.43 10.23 -20.09
C HIS A 107 -6.14 9.99 -21.58
N ALA A 108 -7.14 10.13 -22.44
CA ALA A 108 -6.96 10.01 -23.88
C ALA A 108 -6.05 11.13 -24.44
N ALA A 109 -6.23 12.37 -23.98
CA ALA A 109 -5.38 13.49 -24.37
C ALA A 109 -3.92 13.26 -23.95
N MET A 110 -3.67 12.75 -22.74
CA MET A 110 -2.33 12.39 -22.27
C MET A 110 -1.72 11.24 -23.07
N LYS A 111 -2.51 10.18 -23.33
CA LYS A 111 -2.08 9.02 -24.13
C LYS A 111 -1.64 9.41 -25.53
N TYR A 112 -2.33 10.35 -26.15
CA TYR A 112 -2.01 10.86 -27.49
C TYR A 112 -1.11 12.10 -27.47
N ASP A 113 -0.55 12.47 -26.31
CA ASP A 113 0.33 13.63 -26.14
C ASP A 113 -0.24 14.94 -26.72
N MET A 114 -1.49 15.25 -26.36
CA MET A 114 -2.24 16.39 -26.87
C MET A 114 -2.21 17.56 -25.87
N GLU A 115 -1.20 18.41 -25.96
CA GLU A 115 -0.97 19.55 -25.05
C GLU A 115 -2.20 20.47 -24.89
N TRP A 116 -2.84 20.84 -26.00
CA TRP A 116 -3.94 21.80 -25.97
C TRP A 116 -5.22 21.27 -25.30
N PRO A 117 -5.73 20.06 -25.63
CA PRO A 117 -6.76 19.41 -24.84
C PRO A 117 -6.42 19.26 -23.36
N ILE A 118 -5.18 18.89 -23.00
CA ILE A 118 -4.75 18.78 -21.59
C ILE A 118 -4.92 20.12 -20.89
N TYR A 119 -4.41 21.22 -21.46
CA TYR A 119 -4.53 22.56 -20.89
C TYR A 119 -6.00 22.98 -20.63
N LEU A 120 -6.89 22.75 -21.60
CA LEU A 120 -8.31 23.10 -21.46
C LEU A 120 -9.01 22.29 -20.37
N LEU A 121 -8.76 20.98 -20.33
CA LEU A 121 -9.36 20.08 -19.34
C LEU A 121 -8.86 20.38 -17.93
N THR A 122 -7.57 20.72 -17.77
CA THR A 122 -7.02 21.17 -16.48
C THR A 122 -7.68 22.46 -16.00
N THR A 123 -7.95 23.41 -16.92
CA THR A 123 -8.69 24.65 -16.59
C THR A 123 -10.12 24.34 -16.14
N ASP A 124 -10.82 23.44 -16.84
CA ASP A 124 -12.16 22.99 -16.44
C ASP A 124 -12.14 22.29 -15.06
N LEU A 125 -11.09 21.51 -14.76
CA LEU A 125 -10.91 20.88 -13.45
C LEU A 125 -10.68 21.90 -12.33
N GLN A 126 -9.92 22.98 -12.57
CA GLN A 126 -9.71 24.06 -11.60
C GLN A 126 -11.04 24.70 -11.16
N GLU A 127 -11.98 24.87 -12.08
CA GLU A 127 -13.31 25.41 -11.73
C GLU A 127 -14.16 24.45 -10.88
N ILE A 128 -13.83 23.16 -10.89
CA ILE A 128 -14.52 22.11 -10.12
C ILE A 128 -13.93 21.99 -8.70
N VAL A 129 -12.68 22.41 -8.48
CA VAL A 129 -11.99 22.30 -7.17
C VAL A 129 -12.87 22.76 -6.00
N PRO A 130 -13.55 23.92 -6.03
CA PRO A 130 -14.36 24.37 -4.90
C PRO A 130 -15.56 23.47 -4.58
N ARG A 131 -16.01 22.64 -5.53
CA ARG A 131 -17.16 21.75 -5.35
C ARG A 131 -16.75 20.36 -4.88
N SER A 132 -15.62 19.86 -5.36
CA SER A 132 -15.18 18.49 -5.07
C SER A 132 -13.65 18.39 -5.03
N PRO A 133 -13.00 19.02 -4.04
CA PRO A 133 -11.54 19.17 -4.05
C PRO A 133 -10.83 17.82 -3.92
N LEU A 134 -11.33 16.88 -3.10
CA LEU A 134 -10.73 15.55 -2.96
C LEU A 134 -10.77 14.72 -4.26
N LYS A 135 -11.85 14.82 -5.04
CA LYS A 135 -11.95 14.12 -6.33
C LYS A 135 -11.01 14.75 -7.37
N VAL A 136 -10.88 16.07 -7.37
CA VAL A 136 -9.95 16.77 -8.27
C VAL A 136 -8.50 16.46 -7.89
N TRP A 137 -8.18 16.43 -6.60
CA TRP A 137 -6.88 15.98 -6.11
C TRP A 137 -6.56 14.57 -6.60
N ALA A 138 -7.50 13.64 -6.49
CA ALA A 138 -7.29 12.27 -6.98
C ALA A 138 -7.04 12.17 -8.49
N VAL A 139 -7.77 12.96 -9.28
CA VAL A 139 -7.55 13.05 -10.73
C VAL A 139 -6.17 13.64 -11.01
N ALA A 140 -5.78 14.67 -10.27
CA ALA A 140 -4.47 15.30 -10.39
C ALA A 140 -3.34 14.31 -10.09
N CYS A 141 -3.45 13.49 -9.04
CA CYS A 141 -2.49 12.43 -8.74
C CYS A 141 -2.35 11.43 -9.90
N ARG A 142 -3.47 10.91 -10.41
CA ARG A 142 -3.48 9.93 -11.51
C ARG A 142 -2.92 10.48 -12.82
N CYS A 143 -3.02 11.79 -13.02
CA CYS A 143 -2.58 12.49 -14.22
C CYS A 143 -1.21 13.19 -14.04
N GLY A 144 -0.59 13.12 -12.86
CA GLY A 144 0.66 13.84 -12.58
C GLY A 144 0.55 15.38 -12.64
N LEU A 145 -0.63 15.94 -12.39
CA LEU A 145 -0.88 17.40 -12.46
C LEU A 145 -0.59 18.06 -11.10
N GLU A 146 0.67 18.41 -10.85
CA GLU A 146 1.15 18.96 -9.57
C GLU A 146 0.40 20.22 -9.11
N ASP A 147 0.30 21.24 -9.97
CA ASP A 147 -0.36 22.51 -9.63
C ASP A 147 -1.83 22.30 -9.24
N LEU A 148 -2.52 21.41 -9.96
CA LEU A 148 -3.92 21.08 -9.68
C LEU A 148 -4.08 20.30 -8.38
N ALA A 149 -3.13 19.43 -8.05
CA ALA A 149 -3.11 18.71 -6.77
C ALA A 149 -2.92 19.69 -5.60
N GLN A 150 -2.04 20.69 -5.77
CA GLN A 150 -1.81 21.75 -4.77
C GLN A 150 -3.04 22.63 -4.57
N ASP A 151 -3.65 23.11 -5.66
CA ASP A 151 -4.90 23.88 -5.61
C ASP A 151 -5.99 23.10 -4.86
N ALA A 152 -6.13 21.82 -5.16
CA ALA A 152 -7.11 20.96 -4.51
C ALA A 152 -6.82 20.72 -3.02
N ALA A 153 -5.55 20.47 -2.66
CA ALA A 153 -5.15 20.29 -1.27
C ALA A 153 -5.34 21.58 -0.45
N ALA A 154 -4.99 22.74 -1.01
CA ALA A 154 -5.21 24.05 -0.40
C ALA A 154 -6.69 24.31 -0.15
N MET A 155 -7.56 23.96 -1.11
CA MET A 155 -9.00 24.10 -0.95
C MET A 155 -9.58 23.17 0.14
N ILE A 156 -9.02 21.97 0.33
CA ILE A 156 -9.39 21.11 1.49
C ILE A 156 -9.00 21.80 2.80
N ALA A 157 -7.79 22.36 2.88
CA ALA A 157 -7.31 23.06 4.07
C ALA A 157 -8.13 24.33 4.38
N GLU A 158 -8.52 25.09 3.35
CA GLU A 158 -9.36 26.28 3.50
C GLU A 158 -10.76 25.92 4.01
N ASN A 159 -11.38 24.89 3.42
CA ASN A 159 -12.69 24.40 3.85
C ASN A 159 -12.71 23.96 5.33
N ALA A 160 -11.57 23.53 5.86
CA ALA A 160 -11.42 23.13 7.26
C ALA A 160 -11.37 24.33 8.24
N LYS A 161 -10.84 25.49 7.82
CA LYS A 161 -10.72 26.71 8.66
C LYS A 161 -12.08 27.35 9.00
N GLY A 162 -13.12 27.08 8.21
CA GLY A 162 -14.47 27.62 8.39
C GLY A 162 -14.54 29.14 8.21
N ASP A 163 -15.75 29.70 8.22
CA ASP A 163 -16.06 31.13 7.99
C ASP A 163 -15.68 32.03 9.20
N SER A 164 -14.56 31.75 9.89
CA SER A 164 -14.19 32.41 11.15
C SER A 164 -13.46 33.75 10.99
N ASP A 165 -13.12 34.17 9.79
CA ASP A 165 -12.50 35.48 9.55
C ASP A 165 -13.15 36.26 8.39
N SER A 166 -14.34 36.80 8.65
CA SER A 166 -14.93 37.84 7.80
C SER A 166 -14.79 39.24 8.43
N GLY A 167 -13.56 39.55 8.84
CA GLY A 167 -13.09 40.94 8.95
C GLY A 167 -12.60 41.47 7.61
N SER A 168 -13.52 42.06 6.82
CA SER A 168 -13.25 43.06 5.75
C SER A 168 -13.25 42.60 4.26
N ARG A 169 -14.36 42.96 3.60
CA ARG A 169 -14.50 43.43 2.20
C ARG A 169 -14.14 42.48 1.03
N ARG A 170 -15.17 41.85 0.43
CA ARG A 170 -15.71 42.22 -0.91
C ARG A 170 -16.96 41.40 -1.28
N LYS A 171 -17.96 42.08 -1.86
CA LYS A 171 -19.24 41.55 -2.34
C LYS A 171 -19.07 40.61 -3.54
N LYS A 172 -19.54 39.35 -3.44
CA LYS A 172 -20.20 38.58 -4.51
C LYS A 172 -21.27 37.63 -3.89
N PRO A 173 -22.37 37.31 -4.59
CA PRO A 173 -23.56 36.70 -3.99
C PRO A 173 -23.48 35.16 -3.91
N PRO A 174 -24.37 34.50 -3.14
CA PRO A 174 -24.08 33.22 -2.51
C PRO A 174 -24.44 32.02 -3.38
N ARG A 175 -23.64 30.96 -3.34
CA ARG A 175 -24.04 29.63 -3.81
C ARG A 175 -23.71 28.56 -2.77
N ARG A 176 -24.77 27.97 -2.22
CA ARG A 176 -24.86 26.86 -1.26
C ARG A 176 -23.74 26.79 -0.21
N ARG A 177 -23.94 27.56 0.87
CA ARG A 177 -23.22 27.41 2.13
C ARG A 177 -23.74 26.19 2.88
N ASN A 178 -22.91 25.16 3.02
CA ASN A 178 -23.06 24.24 4.13
C ASN A 178 -22.45 24.94 5.36
N ASN A 179 -23.15 24.93 6.48
CA ASN A 179 -22.63 25.43 7.76
C ASN A 179 -21.50 24.51 8.21
N THR A 180 -20.28 24.73 7.74
CA THR A 180 -19.12 23.94 8.14
C THR A 180 -18.53 24.54 9.41
N THR A 181 -18.73 23.88 10.54
CA THR A 181 -18.02 24.17 11.79
C THR A 181 -16.52 23.98 11.54
N ALA A 182 -15.67 24.89 12.03
CA ALA A 182 -14.22 24.72 11.95
C ALA A 182 -13.82 23.36 12.54
N GLN A 183 -13.07 22.58 11.76
CA GLN A 183 -12.67 21.23 12.10
C GLN A 183 -11.22 21.02 11.67
N ALA A 184 -10.46 20.17 12.35
CA ALA A 184 -9.10 19.86 11.93
C ALA A 184 -9.07 19.30 10.49
N PRO A 185 -8.15 19.75 9.62
CA PRO A 185 -8.13 19.35 8.20
C PRO A 185 -8.11 17.84 7.96
N LEU A 186 -7.39 17.09 8.81
CA LEU A 186 -7.35 15.62 8.73
C LEU A 186 -8.69 14.97 9.08
N THR A 187 -9.48 15.58 9.98
CA THR A 187 -10.81 15.07 10.31
C THR A 187 -11.82 15.38 9.21
N LEU A 188 -11.68 16.54 8.55
CA LEU A 188 -12.44 16.84 7.34
C LEU A 188 -12.12 15.81 6.24
N LEU A 189 -10.84 15.54 5.97
CA LEU A 189 -10.43 14.51 5.01
C LEU A 189 -11.03 13.13 5.35
N ALA A 190 -11.00 12.73 6.63
CA ALA A 190 -11.62 11.47 7.07
C ALA A 190 -13.14 11.46 6.81
N SER A 191 -13.84 12.57 7.10
CA SER A 191 -15.28 12.67 6.84
C SER A 191 -15.61 12.61 5.35
N MET A 192 -14.77 13.20 4.49
CA MET A 192 -14.93 13.14 3.03
C MET A 192 -14.76 11.71 2.52
N LEU A 193 -13.81 10.93 3.05
CA LEU A 193 -13.60 9.54 2.66
C LEU A 193 -14.73 8.59 3.12
N GLN A 194 -15.42 8.94 4.20
CA GLN A 194 -16.60 8.21 4.70
C GLN A 194 -17.90 8.56 3.94
N ASP A 195 -17.93 9.69 3.23
CA ASP A 195 -19.10 10.13 2.48
C ASP A 195 -19.35 9.21 1.27
N PRO A 196 -20.57 8.64 1.10
CA PRO A 196 -20.90 7.80 -0.05
C PRO A 196 -20.76 8.50 -1.41
N GLU A 197 -20.76 9.84 -1.46
CA GLU A 197 -20.54 10.58 -2.70
C GLU A 197 -19.07 10.52 -3.18
N TYR A 198 -18.12 10.39 -2.26
CA TYR A 198 -16.68 10.25 -2.55
C TYR A 198 -16.27 8.79 -2.42
N GLY A 199 -16.37 8.23 -1.21
CA GLY A 199 -15.94 6.91 -0.83
C GLY A 199 -14.42 6.71 -0.86
N LYS A 200 -13.97 5.59 -0.31
CA LYS A 200 -12.55 5.15 -0.36
C LYS A 200 -12.06 4.96 -1.82
N GLU A 201 -12.98 4.72 -2.76
CA GLU A 201 -12.71 4.57 -4.21
C GLU A 201 -11.95 5.74 -4.84
N VAL A 202 -12.06 6.95 -4.27
CA VAL A 202 -11.29 8.10 -4.76
C VAL A 202 -9.78 7.85 -4.64
N LEU A 203 -9.34 7.03 -3.68
CA LEU A 203 -7.93 6.66 -3.48
C LEU A 203 -7.43 5.59 -4.47
N ARG A 204 -8.30 4.98 -5.27
CA ARG A 204 -7.91 3.93 -6.21
C ARG A 204 -6.95 4.47 -7.27
N GLY A 205 -5.86 3.75 -7.55
CA GLY A 205 -4.84 4.17 -8.53
C GLY A 205 -4.00 5.38 -8.10
N ILE A 206 -4.04 5.75 -6.81
CA ILE A 206 -3.14 6.74 -6.21
C ILE A 206 -2.09 6.00 -5.38
N SER A 207 -0.86 6.51 -5.36
CA SER A 207 0.20 5.95 -4.53
C SER A 207 0.01 6.26 -3.04
N ALA A 208 0.50 5.40 -2.15
CA ALA A 208 0.56 5.70 -0.72
C ALA A 208 1.43 6.93 -0.45
N GLY A 209 2.45 7.18 -1.27
CA GLY A 209 3.32 8.35 -1.19
C GLY A 209 2.57 9.67 -1.39
N ASP A 210 1.75 9.76 -2.45
CA ASP A 210 0.92 10.95 -2.71
C ASP A 210 -0.07 11.19 -1.58
N TYR A 211 -0.72 10.12 -1.11
CA TYR A 211 -1.68 10.22 -0.02
C TYR A 211 -1.02 10.63 1.31
N PHE A 212 0.20 10.14 1.58
CA PHE A 212 1.01 10.59 2.71
C PHE A 212 1.33 12.08 2.61
N ARG A 213 1.80 12.55 1.44
CA ARG A 213 2.12 13.97 1.21
C ARG A 213 0.90 14.88 1.40
N LEU A 214 -0.27 14.50 0.89
CA LEU A 214 -1.52 15.23 1.15
C LEU A 214 -1.81 15.34 2.65
N ARG A 215 -1.68 14.23 3.40
CA ARG A 215 -1.95 14.23 4.84
C ARG A 215 -0.94 15.09 5.60
N GLU A 216 0.33 15.04 5.24
CA GLU A 216 1.37 15.88 5.85
C GLU A 216 1.15 17.36 5.54
N TYR A 217 0.73 17.71 4.32
CA TYR A 217 0.33 19.07 3.94
C TYR A 217 -0.83 19.57 4.82
N LEU A 218 -1.89 18.76 4.96
CA LEU A 218 -3.05 19.08 5.79
C LEU A 218 -2.73 19.13 7.30
N ARG A 219 -1.69 18.40 7.75
CA ARG A 219 -1.24 18.38 9.15
C ARG A 219 -0.41 19.61 9.51
N THR A 220 0.49 20.03 8.62
CA THR A 220 1.44 21.12 8.85
C THR A 220 0.85 22.49 8.52
N GLY A 221 -0.09 22.56 7.58
CA GLY A 221 -0.74 23.81 7.17
C GLY A 221 0.22 24.77 6.48
N ASP A 222 1.22 24.25 5.76
CA ASP A 222 2.28 25.05 5.14
C ASP A 222 1.70 26.05 4.13
N ASP A 223 1.91 27.35 4.38
CA ASP A 223 1.43 28.46 3.56
C ASP A 223 2.30 28.67 2.29
N ARG A 224 3.29 27.78 2.02
CA ARG A 224 4.15 27.84 0.82
C ARG A 224 4.41 26.45 0.19
N PRO A 225 4.32 26.33 -1.15
CA PRO A 225 4.51 25.07 -1.89
C PRO A 225 6.00 24.79 -2.11
N THR A 226 6.76 24.52 -1.05
CA THR A 226 8.16 24.05 -1.19
C THR A 226 8.27 22.53 -1.25
N THR A 227 7.16 21.82 -1.07
CA THR A 227 7.08 20.36 -1.18
C THR A 227 6.21 20.00 -2.37
N ASN A 228 6.77 19.29 -3.35
CA ASN A 228 5.96 18.68 -4.38
C ASN A 228 5.02 17.67 -3.71
N LEU A 229 3.73 17.73 -4.01
CA LEU A 229 2.70 16.81 -3.53
C LEU A 229 2.71 15.49 -4.29
N LEU A 230 3.14 15.47 -5.56
CA LEU A 230 3.15 14.27 -6.40
C LEU A 230 4.55 13.71 -6.65
N SER A 231 5.59 14.41 -6.19
CA SER A 231 6.97 13.95 -6.31
C SER A 231 7.63 13.87 -4.94
N PRO A 232 8.41 12.81 -4.66
CA PRO A 232 9.18 12.76 -3.42
C PRO A 232 10.17 13.91 -3.39
N THR A 233 10.20 14.66 -2.29
CA THR A 233 11.23 15.67 -2.05
C THR A 233 12.58 14.98 -2.11
N THR A 234 13.43 15.42 -3.04
CA THR A 234 14.77 14.89 -3.26
C THR A 234 15.72 15.38 -2.16
N ASP A 235 15.35 15.21 -0.89
CA ASP A 235 16.26 15.46 0.23
C ASP A 235 17.21 14.27 0.36
N SER A 236 18.21 14.26 -0.53
CA SER A 236 19.27 13.26 -0.65
C SER A 236 20.29 13.25 0.52
N SER A 237 19.89 13.47 1.78
CA SER A 237 20.90 13.59 2.86
C SER A 237 20.58 13.01 4.25
N THR A 238 19.50 12.25 4.46
CA THR A 238 19.24 11.62 5.78
C THR A 238 18.99 10.13 5.77
N LEU A 239 19.23 9.42 4.66
CA LEU A 239 19.24 7.97 4.66
C LEU A 239 20.54 7.42 4.06
N PRO A 240 21.12 6.36 4.67
CA PRO A 240 22.26 5.71 4.05
C PRO A 240 21.82 5.24 2.67
N ASN A 241 22.56 5.68 1.64
CA ASN A 241 22.54 4.99 0.36
C ASN A 241 22.88 3.53 0.67
N ASP A 242 21.87 2.65 0.66
CA ASP A 242 22.10 1.22 0.77
C ASP A 242 22.72 0.78 -0.57
N PRO A 243 24.01 0.38 -0.61
CA PRO A 243 24.70 0.09 -1.86
C PRO A 243 24.30 -1.27 -2.46
N SER A 244 23.17 -1.85 -2.07
CA SER A 244 22.89 -3.28 -2.23
C SER A 244 21.96 -3.64 -3.40
N HIS A 245 21.94 -2.84 -4.47
CA HIS A 245 21.36 -3.25 -5.76
C HIS A 245 22.39 -3.89 -6.70
N GLU A 246 23.25 -4.73 -6.16
CA GLU A 246 23.92 -5.79 -6.93
C GLU A 246 23.87 -7.08 -6.10
N SER A 247 22.64 -7.55 -5.82
CA SER A 247 22.45 -8.94 -5.40
C SER A 247 22.74 -9.80 -6.63
N SER A 248 23.96 -10.33 -6.71
CA SER A 248 24.35 -11.31 -7.71
C SER A 248 23.41 -12.51 -7.63
N SER A 249 22.41 -12.52 -8.50
CA SER A 249 21.34 -13.54 -8.61
C SER A 249 21.83 -14.88 -9.17
N SER A 250 23.14 -15.05 -9.34
CA SER A 250 23.74 -16.28 -9.85
C SER A 250 23.97 -17.26 -8.70
N LEU A 251 23.36 -18.45 -8.81
CA LEU A 251 23.70 -19.61 -7.97
C LEU A 251 25.22 -19.80 -7.99
N PRO A 252 25.89 -19.77 -6.82
CA PRO A 252 27.29 -20.12 -6.74
C PRO A 252 27.49 -21.54 -7.30
N THR A 253 28.24 -21.66 -8.40
CA THR A 253 28.41 -22.93 -9.13
C THR A 253 29.01 -24.04 -8.26
N SER A 254 29.67 -23.67 -7.15
CA SER A 254 30.24 -24.59 -6.16
C SER A 254 29.21 -25.18 -5.19
N LEU A 255 27.99 -24.66 -5.10
CA LEU A 255 26.97 -25.14 -4.16
C LEU A 255 26.34 -26.46 -4.59
N ILE A 256 26.21 -26.69 -5.90
CA ILE A 256 25.65 -27.93 -6.43
C ILE A 256 26.77 -28.97 -6.50
N PRO A 257 26.68 -30.09 -5.77
CA PRO A 257 27.67 -31.16 -5.87
C PRO A 257 27.79 -31.66 -7.31
N LEU A 258 29.03 -31.87 -7.79
CA LEU A 258 29.27 -32.45 -9.11
C LEU A 258 29.27 -34.00 -9.07
N PHE A 259 29.27 -34.57 -7.86
CA PHE A 259 29.23 -36.02 -7.66
C PHE A 259 28.25 -36.37 -6.53
N PRO A 260 27.22 -37.20 -6.78
CA PRO A 260 26.81 -37.72 -8.10
C PRO A 260 26.46 -36.59 -9.08
N PRO A 261 26.44 -36.82 -10.41
CA PRO A 261 26.05 -35.77 -11.35
C PRO A 261 24.56 -35.44 -11.19
N PRO A 262 24.14 -34.18 -11.43
CA PRO A 262 22.74 -33.79 -11.49
C PRO A 262 21.94 -34.63 -12.49
N ASP A 263 20.76 -35.07 -12.09
CA ASP A 263 19.92 -36.02 -12.83
C ASP A 263 18.58 -35.43 -13.29
N VAL A 264 18.27 -34.17 -12.96
CA VAL A 264 17.08 -33.45 -13.41
C VAL A 264 17.41 -32.00 -13.77
N ILE A 265 16.71 -31.45 -14.77
CA ILE A 265 16.83 -30.07 -15.23
C ILE A 265 15.57 -29.30 -14.83
N LEU A 266 15.72 -28.19 -14.13
CA LEU A 266 14.62 -27.26 -13.86
C LEU A 266 14.68 -26.12 -14.87
N ARG A 267 13.62 -25.92 -15.65
CA ARG A 267 13.54 -24.86 -16.65
C ARG A 267 12.61 -23.74 -16.18
N CYS A 268 13.13 -22.53 -16.11
CA CYS A 268 12.38 -21.33 -15.75
C CYS A 268 11.68 -20.71 -16.99
N PRO A 269 10.66 -19.84 -16.82
CA PRO A 269 9.95 -19.20 -17.91
C PRO A 269 10.84 -18.24 -18.74
N ASP A 270 11.91 -17.75 -18.14
CA ASP A 270 12.94 -16.92 -18.79
C ASP A 270 13.94 -17.74 -19.63
N GLY A 271 13.76 -19.07 -19.70
CA GLY A 271 14.58 -19.97 -20.49
C GLY A 271 15.88 -20.40 -19.81
N LEU A 272 16.15 -19.96 -18.57
CA LEU A 272 17.30 -20.41 -17.80
C LEU A 272 17.06 -21.82 -17.24
N GLU A 273 18.11 -22.64 -17.28
CA GLU A 273 18.08 -24.03 -16.87
C GLU A 273 19.02 -24.29 -15.68
N PHE A 274 18.53 -25.03 -14.70
CA PHE A 274 19.28 -25.42 -13.51
C PHE A 274 19.38 -26.94 -13.41
N HIS A 275 20.60 -27.45 -13.40
CA HIS A 275 20.88 -28.87 -13.23
C HIS A 275 20.95 -29.21 -11.74
N VAL A 276 20.04 -30.05 -11.25
CA VAL A 276 19.93 -30.37 -9.82
C VAL A 276 19.77 -31.86 -9.58
N HIS A 277 19.77 -32.25 -8.32
CA HIS A 277 19.60 -33.64 -7.89
C HIS A 277 18.15 -33.88 -7.46
N THR A 278 17.53 -34.89 -8.06
CA THR A 278 16.18 -35.37 -7.76
C THR A 278 16.01 -35.65 -6.27
N LEU A 279 17.01 -36.28 -5.65
CA LEU A 279 16.97 -36.60 -4.21
C LEU A 279 16.84 -35.34 -3.34
N SER A 280 17.55 -34.26 -3.69
CA SER A 280 17.49 -32.99 -2.94
C SER A 280 16.11 -32.35 -3.01
N LEU A 281 15.44 -32.44 -4.16
CA LEU A 281 14.08 -31.91 -4.33
C LEU A 281 13.05 -32.78 -3.63
N VAL A 282 13.10 -34.10 -3.85
CA VAL A 282 12.11 -35.07 -3.33
C VAL A 282 12.09 -35.11 -1.80
N LEU A 283 13.26 -35.00 -1.16
CA LEU A 283 13.35 -35.04 0.31
C LEU A 283 12.76 -33.80 0.98
N LEU A 284 12.80 -32.65 0.31
CA LEU A 284 12.43 -31.36 0.90
C LEU A 284 11.09 -30.83 0.39
N SER A 285 10.61 -31.34 -0.75
CA SER A 285 9.36 -30.94 -1.38
C SER A 285 8.53 -32.17 -1.76
N PRO A 286 7.41 -32.42 -1.06
CA PRO A 286 6.50 -33.51 -1.42
C PRO A 286 5.79 -33.25 -2.76
N ILE A 287 5.59 -31.98 -3.13
CA ILE A 287 4.95 -31.60 -4.40
C ILE A 287 5.87 -31.89 -5.58
N LEU A 288 7.15 -31.52 -5.49
CA LEU A 288 8.13 -31.85 -6.53
C LEU A 288 8.42 -33.34 -6.55
N ALA A 289 8.33 -34.04 -5.42
CA ALA A 289 8.43 -35.50 -5.39
C ALA A 289 7.37 -36.17 -6.29
N GLU A 290 6.11 -35.75 -6.16
CA GLU A 290 5.03 -36.26 -7.01
C GLU A 290 5.27 -35.91 -8.49
N ARG A 291 5.63 -34.65 -8.78
CA ARG A 291 5.92 -34.22 -10.16
C ARG A 291 7.04 -35.01 -10.80
N VAL A 292 8.15 -35.22 -10.10
CA VAL A 292 9.28 -36.00 -10.61
C VAL A 292 8.88 -37.48 -10.78
N GLN A 293 8.10 -38.05 -9.87
CA GLN A 293 7.59 -39.42 -10.01
C GLN A 293 6.70 -39.60 -11.25
N THR A 294 5.80 -38.65 -11.53
CA THR A 294 4.98 -38.68 -12.76
C THR A 294 5.83 -38.59 -14.02
N LEU A 295 6.87 -37.76 -13.97
CA LEU A 295 7.78 -37.52 -15.09
C LEU A 295 8.61 -38.77 -15.40
N ILE A 296 9.17 -39.43 -14.38
CA ILE A 296 9.87 -40.71 -14.52
C ILE A 296 8.92 -41.80 -15.06
N SER A 297 7.70 -41.88 -14.53
CA SER A 297 6.71 -42.89 -14.95
C SER A 297 6.30 -42.71 -16.42
N SER A 298 6.17 -41.47 -16.90
CA SER A 298 5.87 -41.16 -18.31
C SER A 298 7.03 -41.46 -19.27
N SER A 299 8.27 -41.36 -18.80
CA SER A 299 9.47 -41.67 -19.60
C SER A 299 9.76 -43.17 -19.76
N SER A 300 8.96 -44.03 -19.10
CA SER A 300 9.17 -45.49 -19.05
C SER A 300 8.32 -46.29 -20.05
N GLU A 301 7.58 -45.64 -20.96
CA GLU A 301 6.90 -46.36 -22.04
C GLU A 301 7.91 -46.97 -23.03
N PRO A 302 7.72 -48.22 -23.50
CA PRO A 302 8.69 -48.92 -24.32
C PRO A 302 8.71 -48.34 -25.73
N GLN A 303 9.65 -47.44 -26.02
CA GLN A 303 10.07 -47.17 -27.39
C GLN A 303 11.00 -48.30 -27.83
N ASP A 304 10.60 -48.94 -28.94
CA ASP A 304 11.31 -50.03 -29.61
C ASP A 304 12.84 -49.80 -29.63
N GLU A 305 13.55 -50.76 -29.07
CA GLU A 305 15.01 -50.83 -29.06
C GLU A 305 15.55 -50.99 -30.49
N ALA A 306 15.83 -49.89 -31.16
CA ALA A 306 16.79 -49.87 -32.26
C ALA A 306 17.29 -48.44 -32.53
N ASN A 307 18.59 -48.25 -32.27
CA ASN A 307 19.45 -47.12 -32.62
C ASN A 307 19.60 -45.98 -31.61
N ALA A 308 20.86 -45.91 -31.13
CA ALA A 308 21.73 -44.73 -31.05
C ALA A 308 22.24 -44.45 -29.64
N ALA A 309 23.53 -44.76 -29.45
CA ALA A 309 24.38 -44.08 -28.49
C ALA A 309 24.33 -42.57 -28.78
N GLY A 310 23.63 -41.81 -27.94
CA GLY A 310 23.52 -40.37 -28.05
C GLY A 310 22.74 -39.82 -26.86
N SER A 311 23.47 -39.20 -25.93
CA SER A 311 23.00 -38.32 -24.85
C SER A 311 21.60 -38.62 -24.29
N ARG A 312 21.51 -39.44 -23.22
CA ARG A 312 20.32 -39.45 -22.37
C ARG A 312 20.12 -38.03 -21.85
N THR A 313 19.21 -37.27 -22.45
CA THR A 313 18.86 -35.93 -22.00
C THR A 313 18.18 -36.07 -20.64
N SER A 314 18.74 -35.47 -19.59
CA SER A 314 18.15 -35.51 -18.26
C SER A 314 16.70 -35.02 -18.31
N PRO A 315 15.78 -35.62 -17.55
CA PRO A 315 14.39 -35.17 -17.47
C PRO A 315 14.31 -33.68 -17.14
N SER A 316 13.50 -32.93 -17.88
CA SER A 316 13.30 -31.50 -17.67
C SER A 316 11.93 -31.22 -17.04
N LEU A 317 11.90 -30.47 -15.94
CA LEU A 317 10.69 -30.01 -15.25
C LEU A 317 10.53 -28.51 -15.44
N GLU A 318 9.36 -28.09 -15.91
CA GLU A 318 9.02 -26.67 -16.04
C GLU A 318 8.65 -26.07 -14.69
N MET A 319 9.25 -24.92 -14.39
CA MET A 319 9.06 -24.16 -13.17
C MET A 319 8.27 -22.90 -13.47
N ASP A 320 7.26 -22.63 -12.65
CA ASP A 320 6.44 -21.42 -12.72
C ASP A 320 6.91 -20.38 -11.69
N VAL A 321 8.22 -20.11 -11.70
CA VAL A 321 8.94 -19.15 -10.85
C VAL A 321 10.15 -18.63 -11.64
N ASP A 322 10.50 -17.36 -11.45
CA ASP A 322 11.65 -16.72 -12.11
C ASP A 322 13.00 -17.33 -11.68
N SER A 323 14.02 -17.19 -12.52
CA SER A 323 15.35 -17.74 -12.24
C SER A 323 16.01 -17.20 -10.99
N SER A 324 15.75 -15.94 -10.60
CA SER A 324 16.37 -15.35 -9.41
C SER A 324 15.83 -15.97 -8.12
N THR A 325 14.51 -16.17 -8.04
CA THR A 325 13.86 -16.84 -6.92
C THR A 325 14.25 -18.32 -6.88
N LEU A 326 14.30 -19.01 -8.03
CA LEU A 326 14.73 -20.41 -8.08
C LEU A 326 16.19 -20.57 -7.67
N SER A 327 17.05 -19.64 -8.07
CA SER A 327 18.46 -19.59 -7.69
C SER A 327 18.63 -19.52 -6.16
N ILE A 328 17.89 -18.61 -5.51
CA ILE A 328 17.87 -18.49 -4.05
C ILE A 328 17.34 -19.78 -3.40
N MET A 329 16.24 -20.33 -3.89
CA MET A 329 15.65 -21.57 -3.36
C MET A 329 16.65 -22.73 -3.42
N LEU A 330 17.35 -22.90 -4.54
CA LEU A 330 18.37 -23.94 -4.69
C LEU A 330 19.59 -23.68 -3.81
N ALA A 331 20.02 -22.42 -3.63
CA ALA A 331 21.09 -22.08 -2.71
C ALA A 331 20.73 -22.48 -1.27
N ILE A 332 19.47 -22.33 -0.87
CA ILE A 332 18.97 -22.78 0.44
C ILE A 332 18.89 -24.31 0.51
N VAL A 333 18.43 -24.99 -0.55
CA VAL A 333 18.35 -26.46 -0.60
C VAL A 333 19.73 -27.11 -0.42
N TYR A 334 20.77 -26.55 -1.05
CA TYR A 334 22.12 -27.11 -1.00
C TYR A 334 22.99 -26.56 0.13
N GLY A 335 22.90 -25.26 0.43
CA GLY A 335 23.73 -24.56 1.40
C GLY A 335 23.03 -24.23 2.73
N GLY A 336 21.75 -24.55 2.87
CA GLY A 336 20.96 -24.33 4.08
C GLY A 336 20.56 -22.86 4.31
N ASN A 337 20.07 -22.59 5.52
CA ASN A 337 19.45 -21.29 5.89
C ASN A 337 20.42 -20.10 5.88
N ALA A 338 21.73 -20.31 5.74
CA ALA A 338 22.71 -19.23 5.59
C ALA A 338 22.48 -18.40 4.32
N HIS A 339 21.80 -18.97 3.32
CA HIS A 339 21.47 -18.31 2.06
C HIS A 339 20.08 -17.64 2.04
N LEU A 340 19.42 -17.53 3.19
CA LEU A 340 18.17 -16.78 3.27
C LEU A 340 18.39 -15.31 2.89
N PRO A 341 17.50 -14.73 2.07
CA PRO A 341 17.59 -13.32 1.71
C PRO A 341 17.55 -12.39 2.92
N SER A 342 18.29 -11.29 2.83
CA SER A 342 18.19 -10.17 3.79
C SER A 342 17.29 -9.03 3.30
N ASP A 343 16.91 -9.06 2.02
CA ASP A 343 15.95 -8.14 1.43
C ASP A 343 14.51 -8.68 1.53
N LEU A 344 13.55 -7.79 1.82
CA LEU A 344 12.14 -8.15 1.99
C LEU A 344 11.49 -8.62 0.69
N HIS A 345 11.83 -8.04 -0.48
CA HIS A 345 11.23 -8.47 -1.75
C HIS A 345 11.71 -9.87 -2.15
N ALA A 346 13.01 -10.13 -2.06
CA ALA A 346 13.58 -11.46 -2.31
C ALA A 346 13.03 -12.50 -1.32
N LEU A 347 12.87 -12.13 -0.05
CA LEU A 347 12.32 -13.02 0.98
C LEU A 347 10.83 -13.32 0.76
N SER A 348 10.02 -12.34 0.35
CA SER A 348 8.61 -12.58 -0.01
C SER A 348 8.48 -13.54 -1.20
N SER A 349 9.33 -13.39 -2.21
CA SER A 349 9.36 -14.26 -3.40
C SER A 349 9.77 -15.69 -3.01
N THR A 350 10.75 -15.82 -2.13
CA THR A 350 11.18 -17.10 -1.55
C THR A 350 10.06 -17.76 -0.76
N LEU A 351 9.35 -17.01 0.09
CA LEU A 351 8.23 -17.52 0.89
C LEU A 351 7.09 -18.04 0.00
N ILE A 352 6.73 -17.29 -1.05
CA ILE A 352 5.69 -17.69 -2.02
C ILE A 352 6.13 -18.96 -2.75
N ALA A 353 7.37 -19.01 -3.26
CA ALA A 353 7.88 -20.17 -3.98
C ALA A 353 7.98 -21.41 -3.07
N ALA A 354 8.47 -21.24 -1.83
CA ALA A 354 8.57 -22.32 -0.85
C ALA A 354 7.20 -22.91 -0.52
N ASN A 355 6.19 -22.08 -0.30
CA ASN A 355 4.81 -22.53 -0.08
C ASN A 355 4.23 -23.20 -1.33
N LYS A 356 4.40 -22.59 -2.51
CA LYS A 356 3.90 -23.12 -3.80
C LYS A 356 4.46 -24.51 -4.12
N PHE A 357 5.72 -24.75 -3.81
CA PHE A 357 6.38 -26.04 -4.05
C PHE A 357 6.43 -26.92 -2.79
N GLY A 358 5.81 -26.53 -1.67
CA GLY A 358 5.73 -27.39 -0.48
C GLY A 358 7.05 -27.58 0.28
N PHE A 359 8.01 -26.67 0.15
CA PHE A 359 9.24 -26.66 0.95
C PHE A 359 8.96 -26.10 2.36
N ALA A 360 8.30 -26.88 3.21
CA ALA A 360 7.82 -26.41 4.52
C ALA A 360 8.91 -25.82 5.41
N GLY A 361 10.07 -26.49 5.51
CA GLY A 361 11.20 -26.00 6.33
C GLY A 361 11.81 -24.71 5.81
N ILE A 362 11.83 -24.50 4.49
CA ILE A 362 12.31 -23.25 3.88
C ILE A 362 11.29 -22.14 4.11
N ALA A 363 9.98 -22.45 3.99
CA ALA A 363 8.92 -21.49 4.25
C ALA A 363 8.93 -21.02 5.71
N GLU A 364 9.10 -21.92 6.68
CA GLU A 364 9.22 -21.58 8.11
C GLU A 364 10.44 -20.70 8.36
N ALA A 365 11.62 -21.08 7.86
CA ALA A 365 12.83 -20.30 8.04
C ALA A 365 12.76 -18.92 7.38
N ALA A 366 12.12 -18.83 6.20
CA ALA A 366 11.87 -17.57 5.53
C ALA A 366 10.86 -16.70 6.30
N GLN A 367 9.82 -17.29 6.89
CA GLN A 367 8.84 -16.59 7.72
C GLN A 367 9.47 -16.03 9.00
N ASP A 368 10.34 -16.79 9.66
CA ASP A 368 11.08 -16.32 10.84
C ASP A 368 11.99 -15.15 10.48
N ARG A 369 12.72 -15.26 9.37
CA ARG A 369 13.56 -14.18 8.85
C ARG A 369 12.73 -12.94 8.51
N TRP A 370 11.53 -13.14 7.95
CA TRP A 370 10.61 -12.06 7.62
C TRP A 370 10.15 -11.34 8.88
N ASN A 371 9.76 -12.07 9.92
CA ASN A 371 9.30 -11.50 11.19
C ASN A 371 10.38 -10.63 11.87
N ILE A 372 11.65 -11.03 11.76
CA ILE A 372 12.79 -10.25 12.24
C ILE A 372 12.89 -8.93 11.46
N LEU A 373 12.88 -8.99 10.13
CA LEU A 373 12.99 -7.79 9.28
C LEU A 373 11.77 -6.86 9.43
N ALA A 374 10.56 -7.43 9.50
CA ALA A 374 9.32 -6.69 9.71
C ALA A 374 9.27 -5.99 11.07
N THR A 375 10.02 -6.46 12.08
CA THR A 375 10.15 -5.72 13.35
C THR A 375 11.03 -4.47 13.17
N SER A 376 12.06 -4.55 12.32
CA SER A 376 12.96 -3.40 12.06
C SER A 376 12.38 -2.37 11.08
N ARG A 377 11.62 -2.83 10.08
CA ARG A 377 11.07 -2.01 8.98
C ARG A 377 9.60 -2.37 8.75
N PRO A 378 8.71 -2.08 9.72
CA PRO A 378 7.33 -2.58 9.70
C PRO A 378 6.49 -1.99 8.57
N LEU A 379 6.72 -0.72 8.22
CA LEU A 379 5.99 -0.06 7.14
C LEU A 379 6.32 -0.67 5.76
N ASP A 380 7.60 -0.93 5.50
CA ASP A 380 8.04 -1.60 4.27
C ASP A 380 7.50 -3.02 4.17
N ALA A 381 7.63 -3.80 5.25
CA ALA A 381 7.12 -5.16 5.29
C ALA A 381 5.61 -5.21 5.07
N TYR A 382 4.86 -4.25 5.62
CA TYR A 382 3.42 -4.15 5.39
C TYR A 382 3.10 -3.97 3.91
N PHE A 383 3.68 -2.96 3.27
CA PHE A 383 3.43 -2.66 1.87
C PHE A 383 3.82 -3.80 0.92
N ILE A 384 5.00 -4.39 1.13
CA ILE A 384 5.48 -5.53 0.33
C ILE A 384 4.56 -6.74 0.52
N ALA A 385 4.08 -7.00 1.75
CA ALA A 385 3.17 -8.10 1.99
C ALA A 385 1.81 -7.90 1.31
N ILE A 386 1.27 -6.69 1.28
CA ILE A 386 0.01 -6.37 0.58
C ILE A 386 0.18 -6.58 -0.93
N GLU A 387 1.24 -6.01 -1.52
CA GLU A 387 1.53 -6.16 -2.96
C GLU A 387 1.65 -7.64 -3.38
N ARG A 388 2.20 -8.47 -2.49
CA ARG A 388 2.43 -9.89 -2.71
C ARG A 388 1.29 -10.80 -2.27
N GLY A 389 0.18 -10.26 -1.76
CA GLY A 389 -0.97 -11.04 -1.27
C GLY A 389 -0.70 -11.87 -0.02
N LEU A 390 0.35 -11.55 0.75
CA LEU A 390 0.76 -12.26 1.96
C LEU A 390 0.04 -11.71 3.20
N ALA A 391 -1.24 -12.05 3.36
CA ALA A 391 -2.11 -11.47 4.40
C ALA A 391 -1.57 -11.63 5.83
N ASP A 392 -0.97 -12.77 6.18
CA ASP A 392 -0.44 -13.00 7.54
C ASP A 392 0.82 -12.18 7.81
N CYS A 393 1.68 -12.04 6.81
CA CYS A 393 2.84 -11.15 6.85
C CYS A 393 2.40 -9.69 7.00
N ALA A 394 1.37 -9.27 6.27
CA ALA A 394 0.82 -7.92 6.34
C ALA A 394 0.25 -7.62 7.73
N ARG A 395 -0.54 -8.54 8.31
CA ARG A 395 -1.07 -8.41 9.68
C ARG A 395 0.04 -8.35 10.73
N PHE A 396 1.08 -9.17 10.59
CA PHE A 396 2.23 -9.13 11.48
C PHE A 396 2.93 -7.77 11.41
N ALA A 397 3.22 -7.30 10.20
CA ALA A 397 3.85 -6.00 9.99
C ALA A 397 2.99 -4.84 10.52
N ALA A 398 1.68 -4.86 10.25
CA ALA A 398 0.74 -3.86 10.77
C ALA A 398 0.71 -3.82 12.31
N ARG A 399 0.77 -4.97 12.99
CA ARG A 399 0.92 -5.02 14.45
C ARG A 399 2.22 -4.38 14.93
N LYS A 400 3.33 -4.60 14.21
CA LYS A 400 4.62 -3.97 14.50
C LYS A 400 4.61 -2.45 14.27
N VAL A 401 3.79 -1.94 13.34
CA VAL A 401 3.60 -0.49 13.18
C VAL A 401 2.98 0.15 14.45
N LEU A 402 2.14 -0.57 15.21
CA LEU A 402 1.53 -0.05 16.44
C LEU A 402 2.54 0.24 17.56
N GLU A 403 3.74 -0.35 17.50
CA GLU A 403 4.80 -0.14 18.50
C GLU A 403 5.43 1.26 18.41
N GLY A 404 5.16 2.02 17.34
CA GLY A 404 5.68 3.37 17.11
C GLY A 404 4.64 4.37 16.59
N PRO A 405 5.02 5.66 16.46
CA PRO A 405 4.17 6.67 15.85
C PRO A 405 4.11 6.47 14.33
N ILE A 406 2.92 6.38 13.74
CA ILE A 406 2.77 6.25 12.27
C ILE A 406 2.85 7.61 11.53
N ALA A 407 2.62 8.72 12.24
CA ALA A 407 2.63 10.06 11.65
C ALA A 407 4.06 10.50 11.28
N ALA A 408 4.21 11.20 10.16
CA ALA A 408 5.49 11.68 9.63
C ALA A 408 6.55 10.61 9.30
N ILE A 409 6.21 9.31 9.33
CA ILE A 409 7.09 8.25 8.82
C ILE A 409 6.81 8.05 7.34
N TYR A 410 7.81 8.37 6.51
CA TYR A 410 7.81 8.12 5.08
C TYR A 410 8.68 6.91 4.74
N SER A 411 8.23 6.10 3.78
CA SER A 411 9.08 5.12 3.11
C SER A 411 8.94 5.20 1.60
N ARG A 412 10.03 4.89 0.89
CA ARG A 412 10.05 4.83 -0.58
C ARG A 412 9.11 3.75 -1.13
N THR A 413 8.85 2.67 -0.39
CA THR A 413 7.88 1.64 -0.77
C THR A 413 6.46 2.17 -0.92
N MET A 414 6.16 3.33 -0.32
CA MET A 414 4.88 4.00 -0.46
C MET A 414 4.61 4.51 -1.89
N GLU A 415 5.67 4.80 -2.67
CA GLU A 415 5.50 5.25 -4.06
C GLU A 415 4.99 4.14 -4.98
N SER A 416 5.38 2.88 -4.70
CA SER A 416 4.92 1.71 -5.45
C SER A 416 3.66 1.06 -4.86
N SER A 417 3.21 1.53 -3.70
CA SER A 417 2.07 0.95 -2.96
C SER A 417 0.80 1.77 -3.13
N THR A 418 -0.36 1.17 -2.85
CA THR A 418 -1.65 1.85 -3.03
C THR A 418 -2.00 2.76 -1.84
N ALA A 419 -2.62 3.91 -2.14
CA ALA A 419 -3.17 4.80 -1.11
C ALA A 419 -4.22 4.11 -0.22
N LEU A 420 -4.96 3.15 -0.79
CA LEU A 420 -5.91 2.32 -0.05
C LEU A 420 -5.22 1.49 1.04
N ALA A 421 -4.13 0.79 0.71
CA ALA A 421 -3.36 0.01 1.70
C ALA A 421 -2.89 0.91 2.86
N TYR A 422 -2.38 2.10 2.55
CA TYR A 422 -1.98 3.04 3.59
C TYR A 422 -3.17 3.58 4.40
N HIS A 423 -4.31 3.84 3.75
CA HIS A 423 -5.52 4.28 4.42
C HIS A 423 -6.07 3.23 5.38
N TYR A 424 -6.13 1.96 4.97
CA TYR A 424 -6.56 0.86 5.83
C TYR A 424 -5.62 0.65 7.01
N LEU A 425 -4.31 0.77 6.81
CA LEU A 425 -3.35 0.74 7.91
C LEU A 425 -3.58 1.89 8.91
N LEU A 426 -3.90 3.09 8.44
CA LEU A 426 -4.21 4.24 9.29
C LEU A 426 -5.51 4.06 10.06
N GLU A 427 -6.57 3.53 9.43
CA GLU A 427 -7.82 3.20 10.11
C GLU A 427 -7.61 2.12 11.17
N TYR A 428 -6.86 1.06 10.84
CA TYR A 428 -6.46 0.03 11.79
C TYR A 428 -5.69 0.62 12.98
N TYR A 429 -4.70 1.48 12.72
CA TYR A 429 -3.93 2.17 13.76
C TYR A 429 -4.82 3.00 14.68
N GLN A 430 -5.74 3.79 14.12
CA GLN A 430 -6.66 4.63 14.88
C GLN A 430 -7.68 3.81 15.67
N ALA A 431 -8.20 2.73 15.10
CA ALA A 431 -9.13 1.83 15.77
C ALA A 431 -8.46 1.11 16.94
N CYS A 432 -7.24 0.59 16.75
CA CYS A 432 -6.44 0.00 17.83
C CYS A 432 -6.13 1.03 18.92
N ALA A 433 -5.65 2.22 18.57
CA ALA A 433 -5.38 3.28 19.52
C ALA A 433 -6.61 3.67 20.34
N SER A 434 -7.78 3.80 19.69
CA SER A 434 -9.04 4.11 20.36
C SER A 434 -9.49 3.00 21.31
N SER A 435 -9.36 1.74 20.89
CA SER A 435 -9.70 0.57 21.72
C SER A 435 -8.78 0.47 22.94
N ILE A 436 -7.48 0.66 22.75
CA ILE A 436 -6.48 0.69 23.83
C ILE A 436 -6.76 1.84 24.80
N ASN A 437 -7.00 3.06 24.29
CA ASN A 437 -7.31 4.23 25.13
C ASN A 437 -8.55 4.00 25.99
N ARG A 438 -9.63 3.45 25.43
CA ARG A 438 -10.85 3.12 26.18
C ARG A 438 -10.58 2.12 27.32
N ARG A 439 -9.76 1.10 27.08
CA ARG A 439 -9.39 0.10 28.11
C ARG A 439 -8.48 0.73 29.18
N MET A 440 -7.57 1.62 28.78
CA MET A 440 -6.73 2.37 29.70
C MET A 440 -7.56 3.31 30.58
N GLU A 441 -8.53 4.02 30.00
CA GLU A 441 -9.48 4.86 30.73
C GLU A 441 -10.31 4.05 31.73
N ALA A 442 -10.76 2.85 31.35
CA ALA A 442 -11.46 1.94 32.26
C ALA A 442 -10.56 1.50 33.43
N ALA A 443 -9.30 1.15 33.16
CA ALA A 443 -8.33 0.79 34.21
C ALA A 443 -8.05 1.98 35.16
N VAL A 444 -7.92 3.19 34.61
CA VAL A 444 -7.76 4.43 35.38
C VAL A 444 -9.01 4.73 36.21
N ALA A 445 -10.21 4.47 35.69
CA ALA A 445 -11.46 4.64 36.43
C ALA A 445 -11.56 3.65 37.61
N VAL A 446 -11.16 2.39 37.43
CA VAL A 446 -11.07 1.39 38.52
C VAL A 446 -10.10 1.88 39.61
N TRP A 447 -8.93 2.36 39.21
CA TRP A 447 -7.94 2.93 40.13
C TRP A 447 -8.49 4.15 40.90
N ASN A 448 -9.11 5.09 40.21
CA ASN A 448 -9.70 6.28 40.83
C ASN A 448 -10.87 5.92 41.77
N GLY A 449 -11.71 4.96 41.40
CA GLY A 449 -12.77 4.44 42.25
C GLY A 449 -12.24 3.80 43.53
N PHE A 450 -11.15 3.04 43.43
CA PHE A 450 -10.45 2.48 44.58
C PHE A 450 -9.90 3.57 45.52
N LEU A 451 -9.23 4.59 44.97
CA LEU A 451 -8.73 5.72 45.76
C LEU A 451 -9.85 6.47 46.48
N ASN A 452 -11.00 6.69 45.82
CA ASN A 452 -12.15 7.35 46.42
C ASN A 452 -12.80 6.52 47.55
N ASN A 453 -12.83 5.19 47.42
CA ASN A 453 -13.35 4.30 48.47
C ASN A 453 -12.48 4.31 49.73
N ILE A 454 -11.16 4.41 49.57
CA ILE A 454 -10.23 4.62 50.70
C ILE A 454 -10.55 5.94 51.44
N GLN A 455 -10.94 6.98 50.70
CA GLN A 455 -11.30 8.28 51.27
C GLN A 455 -12.70 8.32 51.91
N GLY A 456 -13.67 7.55 51.37
CA GLY A 456 -15.07 7.52 51.83
C GLY A 456 -15.39 6.46 52.89
N GLY A 457 -14.50 5.50 53.15
CA GLY A 457 -14.70 4.39 54.08
C GLY A 457 -14.64 4.82 55.55
N GLY A 458 -15.80 5.07 56.15
CA GLY A 458 -15.95 5.39 57.57
C GLY A 458 -15.64 4.24 58.54
N SER A 459 -15.05 4.63 59.68
CA SER A 459 -15.03 4.02 61.02
C SER A 459 -13.97 2.97 61.43
N TYR A 460 -13.29 2.22 60.54
CA TYR A 460 -12.19 1.32 61.00
C TYR A 460 -10.77 1.85 60.73
N TYR A 461 -10.60 2.72 59.74
CA TYR A 461 -9.31 3.39 59.42
C TYR A 461 -9.28 4.88 59.80
N SER A 462 -10.40 5.42 60.27
CA SER A 462 -10.59 6.86 60.53
C SER A 462 -9.67 7.45 61.60
N SER A 463 -8.99 6.65 62.43
CA SER A 463 -8.19 7.16 63.54
C SER A 463 -6.68 7.22 63.26
N VAL A 464 -6.16 6.56 62.21
CA VAL A 464 -4.70 6.45 62.02
C VAL A 464 -4.19 7.09 60.73
N VAL A 465 -4.91 7.02 59.61
CA VAL A 465 -4.47 7.73 58.39
C VAL A 465 -5.66 8.20 57.56
N ARG A 466 -6.10 9.44 57.79
CA ARG A 466 -6.73 10.20 56.69
C ARG A 466 -5.61 10.51 55.71
N LEU A 467 -5.67 9.95 54.51
CA LEU A 467 -4.98 10.55 53.37
C LEU A 467 -5.69 11.87 53.09
N GLU A 468 -5.30 12.93 53.80
CA GLU A 468 -6.00 14.22 53.74
C GLU A 468 -5.95 14.84 52.34
N ASN A 469 -5.01 14.44 51.48
CA ASN A 469 -4.95 14.85 50.08
C ASN A 469 -4.46 13.73 49.15
N ALA A 470 -5.16 13.49 48.04
CA ALA A 470 -4.69 12.61 46.94
C ALA A 470 -3.32 13.04 46.37
N GLU A 471 -2.96 14.31 46.53
CA GLU A 471 -1.65 14.87 46.18
C GLU A 471 -0.49 14.26 46.99
N GLU A 472 -0.71 13.82 48.24
CA GLU A 472 0.34 13.23 49.06
C GLU A 472 0.71 11.82 48.60
N LEU A 473 -0.28 11.01 48.21
CA LEU A 473 -0.03 9.71 47.59
C LEU A 473 0.67 9.87 46.24
N GLY A 474 0.23 10.85 45.44
CA GLY A 474 0.89 11.24 44.19
C GLY A 474 2.34 11.70 44.39
N MET A 475 2.62 12.49 45.44
CA MET A 475 3.98 12.88 45.81
C MET A 475 4.82 11.70 46.31
N CYS A 476 4.24 10.77 47.05
CA CYS A 476 4.92 9.56 47.51
C CYS A 476 5.31 8.66 46.32
N LEU A 477 4.37 8.42 45.39
CA LEU A 477 4.62 7.69 44.16
C LEU A 477 5.66 8.40 43.27
N LYS A 478 5.59 9.73 43.14
CA LYS A 478 6.63 10.53 42.46
C LYS A 478 8.00 10.39 43.11
N ARG A 479 8.10 10.46 44.45
CA ARG A 479 9.38 10.30 45.18
C ARG A 479 9.93 8.87 45.05
N LEU A 480 9.08 7.86 45.02
CA LEU A 480 9.46 6.47 44.74
C LEU A 480 9.99 6.32 43.32
N ALA A 481 9.28 6.86 42.33
CA ALA A 481 9.75 6.88 40.94
C ALA A 481 11.08 7.63 40.78
N GLN A 482 11.26 8.76 41.49
CA GLN A 482 12.51 9.52 41.50
C GLN A 482 13.65 8.75 42.15
N LYS A 483 13.42 8.07 43.29
CA LYS A 483 14.43 7.22 43.94
C LYS A 483 14.83 6.03 43.07
N MET A 484 13.86 5.39 42.40
CA MET A 484 14.13 4.32 41.43
C MET A 484 14.93 4.82 40.22
N SER A 485 14.74 6.08 39.82
CA SER A 485 15.50 6.72 38.74
C SER A 485 16.92 7.14 39.13
N THR A 486 17.20 7.37 40.42
CA THR A 486 18.53 7.78 40.90
C THR A 486 19.44 6.61 41.30
N ASP A 487 18.87 5.42 41.54
CA ASP A 487 19.61 4.21 41.92
C ASP A 487 20.00 3.32 40.71
N VAL A 488 19.89 3.82 39.48
CA VAL A 488 20.44 3.14 38.29
C VAL A 488 21.98 3.27 38.31
N PRO A 489 22.75 2.16 38.37
CA PRO A 489 24.17 2.24 38.10
C PRO A 489 24.34 2.61 36.62
N THR A 490 25.02 3.71 36.35
CA THR A 490 25.54 3.98 35.01
C THR A 490 26.42 2.81 34.58
N SER A 491 26.07 2.20 33.45
CA SER A 491 26.72 1.06 32.77
C SER A 491 26.18 -0.34 33.12
N ASN A 492 25.70 -0.99 32.05
CA ASN A 492 25.27 -2.38 31.90
C ASN A 492 23.93 -2.78 32.54
N GLY A 493 22.88 -2.69 31.71
CA GLY A 493 21.81 -3.69 31.63
C GLY A 493 20.98 -3.92 32.89
N CYS A 494 19.91 -3.14 33.05
CA CYS A 494 18.70 -3.62 33.69
C CYS A 494 17.52 -3.32 32.75
N SER A 495 17.10 -4.35 32.02
CA SER A 495 15.83 -4.41 31.31
C SER A 495 14.69 -4.14 32.30
N PHE A 496 13.59 -3.55 31.83
CA PHE A 496 12.32 -3.36 32.55
C PHE A 496 11.64 -4.69 32.98
N ASP A 497 12.39 -5.81 33.03
CA ASP A 497 11.92 -7.16 33.38
C ASP A 497 11.75 -7.40 34.89
N LEU A 498 12.16 -6.46 35.75
CA LEU A 498 11.70 -6.45 37.13
C LEU A 498 10.27 -5.89 37.14
N THR A 499 9.30 -6.78 36.92
CA THR A 499 7.88 -6.44 36.96
C THR A 499 7.62 -5.58 38.19
N LEU A 500 7.01 -4.41 38.03
CA LEU A 500 6.47 -3.58 39.12
C LEU A 500 5.87 -4.45 40.26
N PRO A 501 5.15 -5.56 39.99
CA PRO A 501 4.76 -6.56 40.98
C PRO A 501 5.86 -7.12 41.90
N THR A 502 7.05 -7.41 41.40
CA THR A 502 8.19 -7.92 42.20
C THR A 502 8.74 -6.87 43.16
N LEU A 503 8.85 -5.62 42.71
CA LEU A 503 9.30 -4.48 43.53
C LEU A 503 8.25 -4.07 44.59
N LEU A 504 6.96 -4.18 44.25
CA LEU A 504 5.85 -3.90 45.16
C LEU A 504 5.60 -5.04 46.18
N ARG A 505 5.99 -6.28 45.85
CA ARG A 505 5.91 -7.44 46.78
C ARG A 505 7.07 -7.54 47.74
N SER A 506 8.25 -7.02 47.39
CA SER A 506 9.36 -6.93 48.34
C SER A 506 8.99 -5.95 49.45
N SER A 507 8.72 -6.48 50.64
CA SER A 507 8.53 -5.74 51.89
C SER A 507 9.78 -4.91 52.20
N SER A 508 9.89 -3.75 51.57
CA SER A 508 11.01 -2.84 51.75
C SER A 508 10.77 -1.95 52.96
N THR A 509 11.84 -1.68 53.69
CA THR A 509 11.92 -0.68 54.78
C THR A 509 11.63 0.75 54.31
N MET A 510 11.18 0.96 53.06
CA MET A 510 10.86 2.28 52.50
C MET A 510 9.49 2.81 52.92
N TRP A 511 8.63 1.97 53.50
CA TRP A 511 7.25 2.32 53.84
C TRP A 511 7.01 2.33 55.36
N PRO A 512 6.34 3.35 55.92
CA PRO A 512 5.95 3.39 57.33
C PRO A 512 5.13 2.16 57.73
N SER A 513 5.51 1.46 58.80
CA SER A 513 4.87 0.22 59.27
C SER A 513 3.38 0.38 59.60
N GLN A 514 2.94 1.59 59.95
CA GLN A 514 1.55 1.94 60.28
C GLN A 514 0.61 1.90 59.07
N LEU A 515 1.14 1.91 57.85
CA LEU A 515 0.38 1.93 56.59
C LEU A 515 0.47 0.61 55.81
N ALA A 516 1.12 -0.42 56.38
CA ALA A 516 1.28 -1.75 55.79
C ALA A 516 0.02 -2.38 55.16
N PRO A 517 -1.18 -2.35 55.80
CA PRO A 517 -2.38 -2.92 55.18
C PRO A 517 -2.84 -2.14 53.95
N LEU A 518 -2.77 -0.81 53.99
CA LEU A 518 -3.12 0.05 52.86
C LEU A 518 -2.18 -0.17 51.67
N TYR A 519 -0.88 -0.31 51.92
CA TYR A 519 0.08 -0.62 50.86
C TYR A 519 -0.19 -1.97 50.23
N LYS A 520 -0.50 -3.00 51.02
CA LYS A 520 -0.82 -4.32 50.49
C LYS A 520 -2.03 -4.29 49.56
N GLU A 521 -3.02 -3.45 49.88
CA GLU A 521 -4.22 -3.27 49.06
C GLU A 521 -3.91 -2.49 47.77
N VAL A 522 -3.20 -1.36 47.88
CA VAL A 522 -2.77 -0.52 46.75
C VAL A 522 -1.88 -1.31 45.77
N THR A 523 -0.91 -2.06 46.31
CA THR A 523 0.00 -2.89 45.51
C THR A 523 -0.70 -4.09 44.88
N GLY A 524 -1.72 -4.64 45.53
CA GLY A 524 -2.61 -5.65 44.95
C GLY A 524 -3.30 -5.12 43.70
N VAL A 525 -4.00 -3.98 43.82
CA VAL A 525 -4.71 -3.37 42.68
C VAL A 525 -3.77 -2.98 41.54
N LEU A 526 -2.61 -2.38 41.84
CA LEU A 526 -1.60 -2.07 40.82
C LEU A 526 -1.04 -3.33 40.14
N THR A 527 -0.86 -4.41 40.90
CA THR A 527 -0.40 -5.69 40.36
C THR A 527 -1.46 -6.25 39.42
N ASP A 528 -2.72 -6.30 39.84
CA ASP A 528 -3.84 -6.81 39.04
C ASP A 528 -3.98 -6.03 37.72
N ILE A 529 -4.00 -4.68 37.79
CA ILE A 529 -4.02 -3.82 36.60
C ILE A 529 -2.80 -4.09 35.72
N SER A 530 -1.59 -4.17 36.30
CA SER A 530 -0.37 -4.41 35.53
C SER A 530 -0.33 -5.79 34.87
N THR A 531 -0.97 -6.81 35.48
CA THR A 531 -1.03 -8.15 34.92
C THR A 531 -2.10 -8.26 33.83
N ASP A 532 -3.22 -7.56 33.99
CA ASP A 532 -4.31 -7.59 33.01
C ASP A 532 -4.05 -6.69 31.80
N LEU A 533 -3.33 -5.57 31.95
CA LEU A 533 -3.16 -4.57 30.90
C LEU A 533 -2.53 -5.14 29.61
N PRO A 534 -1.44 -5.94 29.64
CA PRO A 534 -0.88 -6.53 28.41
C PRO A 534 -1.87 -7.45 27.68
N ARG A 535 -2.63 -8.27 28.44
CA ARG A 535 -3.67 -9.14 27.86
C ARG A 535 -4.79 -8.30 27.27
N LEU A 536 -5.26 -7.28 27.99
CA LEU A 536 -6.29 -6.38 27.51
C LEU A 536 -5.87 -5.60 26.26
N VAL A 537 -4.60 -5.22 26.14
CA VAL A 537 -4.06 -4.59 24.92
C VAL A 537 -4.01 -5.59 23.77
N ALA A 538 -3.54 -6.82 24.01
CA ALA A 538 -3.53 -7.88 22.99
C ALA A 538 -4.95 -8.21 22.50
N ASP A 539 -5.91 -8.33 23.42
CA ASP A 539 -7.33 -8.55 23.11
C ASP A 539 -7.91 -7.37 22.31
N ALA A 540 -7.55 -6.13 22.66
CA ALA A 540 -7.98 -4.93 21.92
C ALA A 540 -7.48 -4.93 20.47
N ILE A 541 -6.25 -5.37 20.25
CA ILE A 541 -5.61 -5.43 18.94
C ILE A 541 -6.20 -6.58 18.10
N THR A 542 -6.53 -7.71 18.72
CA THR A 542 -7.11 -8.87 18.03
C THR A 542 -8.59 -8.68 17.65
N GLU A 543 -9.34 -7.87 18.40
CA GLU A 543 -10.72 -7.49 18.07
C GLU A 543 -10.81 -6.61 16.81
N VAL A 544 -9.79 -5.80 16.54
CA VAL A 544 -9.76 -4.91 15.37
C VAL A 544 -9.26 -5.69 14.16
N GLN A 545 -10.12 -5.84 13.15
CA GLN A 545 -9.75 -6.46 11.89
C GLN A 545 -9.10 -5.43 10.97
N LEU A 546 -7.97 -5.81 10.38
CA LEU A 546 -7.32 -5.05 9.32
C LEU A 546 -7.99 -5.40 7.99
N GLU A 547 -8.58 -4.40 7.34
CA GLU A 547 -9.03 -4.50 5.96
C GLU A 547 -7.78 -4.65 5.05
N ILE A 548 -7.79 -5.67 4.20
CA ILE A 548 -6.72 -5.98 3.24
C ILE A 548 -7.42 -6.07 1.87
N GLU A 549 -7.06 -5.16 0.97
CA GLU A 549 -7.55 -5.11 -0.41
C GLU A 549 -6.39 -5.13 -1.39
#